data_AF-A0A1G8E9Z9-F1
#
_entry.id   AF-A0A1G8E9Z9-F1
#
_cell.length_a   1.000
_cell.length_b   1.000
_cell.length_c   1.000
_cell.angle_alpha   90.00
_cell.angle_beta   90.00
_cell.angle_gamma   90.00
#
_symmetry.space_group_name_H-M   'P 1'
#
loop_
_entity.id
_entity.type
_entity.pdbx_description
1 polymer ?
#
loop_
_entity_poly.entity_id
_entity_poly.type
_entity_poly.pdbx_seq_one_letter_code
_entity_poly.pdbx_strand_id
1 'polypeptide(L)' 'MNNNYNPKLKTFARGHRNDSTKAEVRIWCELLRNKKMLGYSFLRQRPIANYIADFSKRI' A
#
# COMPACT_ATOMS: atom_id res chain seq x y z
N MET A 1 -13.85 -10.59 -8.21
CA MET A 1 -12.76 -10.54 -9.22
C MET A 1 -11.45 -10.94 -8.56
N ASN A 2 -10.88 -12.07 -8.98
CA ASN A 2 -9.61 -12.60 -8.46
C ASN A 2 -8.45 -11.70 -8.90
N ASN A 3 -8.19 -10.68 -8.08
CA ASN A 3 -7.24 -9.61 -8.35
C ASN A 3 -5.80 -10.03 -8.05
N ASN A 4 -5.27 -11.05 -8.74
CA ASN A 4 -3.85 -11.46 -8.72
C ASN A 4 -3.20 -11.36 -7.32
N TYR A 5 -3.92 -11.83 -6.30
CA TYR A 5 -3.50 -11.70 -4.91
C TYR A 5 -2.57 -12.85 -4.60
N ASN A 6 -1.27 -12.58 -4.60
CA ASN A 6 -0.27 -13.60 -4.29
C ASN A 6 -0.13 -13.73 -2.77
N PRO A 7 -0.64 -14.81 -2.15
CA PRO A 7 -0.59 -14.99 -0.70
C PRO A 7 0.85 -15.11 -0.19
N LYS A 8 1.80 -15.52 -1.04
CA LYS A 8 3.23 -15.61 -0.68
C LYS A 8 3.83 -14.24 -0.37
N LEU A 9 3.36 -13.18 -1.07
CA LEU A 9 3.82 -11.80 -0.85
C LEU A 9 3.11 -11.10 0.30
N LYS A 10 2.08 -11.73 0.89
CA LYS A 10 1.32 -11.14 2.01
C LYS A 10 2.18 -10.94 3.25
N THR A 11 3.02 -11.92 3.59
CA THR A 11 3.94 -11.87 4.73
C THR A 11 4.99 -10.79 4.52
N PHE A 12 5.58 -10.73 3.33
CA PHE A 12 6.52 -9.67 2.95
C PHE A 12 5.87 -8.28 3.02
N ALA A 13 4.70 -8.09 2.42
CA ALA A 13 3.97 -6.81 2.47
C ALA A 13 3.63 -6.39 3.91
N ARG A 14 3.37 -7.34 4.82
CA ARG A 14 3.16 -7.06 6.24
C ARG A 14 4.46 -6.66 6.94
N GLY A 15 5.58 -7.29 6.59
CA GLY A 15 6.91 -6.90 7.05
C GLY A 15 7.26 -5.47 6.63
N HIS A 16 7.11 -5.15 5.34
CA HIS A 16 7.35 -3.81 4.81
C HIS A 16 6.47 -2.71 5.46
N ARG A 17 5.27 -3.04 5.94
CA ARG A 17 4.44 -2.07 6.70
C ARG A 17 5.04 -1.69 8.04
N ASN A 18 5.76 -2.60 8.68
CA ASN A 18 6.42 -2.39 9.96
C ASN A 18 7.82 -1.80 9.79
N ASP A 19 8.48 -2.14 8.68
CA ASP A 19 9.83 -1.66 8.33
C ASP A 19 9.80 -0.45 7.37
N SER A 20 8.71 0.33 7.41
CA SER A 20 8.57 1.50 6.54
C SER A 20 9.50 2.64 6.97
N THR A 21 10.05 3.33 5.99
CA THR A 21 10.88 4.51 6.23
C THR A 21 10.04 5.66 6.79
N LYS A 22 10.70 6.57 7.53
CA LYS A 22 10.05 7.78 8.06
C LYS A 22 9.40 8.62 6.97
N ALA A 23 10.00 8.66 5.77
CA ALA A 23 9.46 9.38 4.62
C ALA A 23 8.12 8.78 4.14
N GLU A 24 8.03 7.46 4.00
CA GLU A 24 6.79 6.78 3.60
C GLU A 24 5.67 6.93 4.64
N VAL A 25 6.01 6.86 5.93
CA VAL A 25 5.04 7.11 7.01
C VAL A 25 4.48 8.53 6.92
N ARG A 26 5.36 9.51 6.65
CA ARG A 26 4.96 10.91 6.50
C ARG A 26 4.05 11.11 5.28
N ILE A 27 4.43 10.57 4.12
CA ILE A 27 3.59 10.58 2.90
C ILE A 27 2.24 9.93 3.17
N TRP A 28 2.21 8.79 3.85
CA TRP A 28 0.97 8.11 4.19
C TRP A 28 0.08 8.96 5.10
N CYS A 29 0.60 9.45 6.22
CA CYS A 29 -0.18 10.19 7.22
C CYS A 29 -0.60 11.59 6.74
N GLU A 30 0.26 12.30 6.02
CA GLU A 30 0.04 13.69 5.63
C GLU A 30 -0.72 13.80 4.29
N LEU A 31 -0.40 12.97 3.29
CA LEU A 31 -0.91 13.10 1.92
C LEU A 31 -1.98 12.07 1.55
N LEU A 32 -1.82 10.80 1.90
CA LEU A 32 -2.64 9.71 1.33
C LEU A 32 -3.77 9.23 2.25
N ARG A 33 -3.60 9.35 3.58
CA ARG A 33 -4.62 8.97 4.57
C ARG A 33 -5.85 9.88 4.45
N ASN A 34 -7.03 9.32 4.72
CA ASN A 34 -8.32 10.01 4.70
C ASN A 34 -8.71 10.66 3.36
N LYS A 35 -8.27 10.10 2.22
CA LYS A 35 -8.62 10.60 0.88
C LYS A 35 -8.17 12.06 0.64
N LYS A 36 -7.18 12.54 1.39
CA LYS A 36 -6.65 13.90 1.25
C LYS A 36 -6.12 14.17 -0.16
N MET A 37 -5.53 13.16 -0.80
CA MET A 37 -5.13 13.25 -2.20
C MET A 37 -6.34 13.03 -3.14
N LEU A 38 -6.91 14.13 -3.64
CA LEU A 38 -7.90 14.13 -4.73
C LEU A 38 -9.16 13.30 -4.48
N GLY A 39 -9.53 13.04 -3.22
CA GLY A 39 -10.69 12.23 -2.87
C GLY A 39 -10.51 10.71 -3.10
N TYR A 40 -9.33 10.28 -3.53
CA TYR A 40 -9.06 8.87 -3.81
C TYR A 40 -8.64 8.11 -2.56
N SER A 41 -9.15 6.89 -2.38
CA SER A 41 -8.66 5.98 -1.36
C SER A 41 -7.38 5.31 -1.83
N PHE A 42 -6.29 5.45 -1.08
CA PHE A 42 -5.06 4.71 -1.34
C PHE A 42 -4.94 3.49 -0.41
N LEU A 43 -4.31 2.45 -0.92
CA LEU A 43 -3.93 1.25 -0.20
C LEU A 43 -2.41 1.22 -0.09
N ARG A 44 -1.92 0.90 1.11
CA ARG A 44 -0.50 0.81 1.40
C ARG A 44 -0.02 -0.64 1.38
N GLN A 45 1.11 -0.93 0.76
CA GLN A 45 1.75 -2.25 0.73
C GLN A 45 0.77 -3.33 0.23
N ARG A 46 0.28 -3.17 -1.00
CA ARG A 46 -0.66 -4.10 -1.64
C ARG A 46 0.13 -5.06 -2.55
N PRO A 47 0.05 -6.38 -2.33
CA PRO A 47 0.59 -7.32 -3.31
C PRO A 47 -0.28 -7.29 -4.58
N ILE A 48 0.38 -7.06 -5.72
CA ILE A 48 -0.21 -7.00 -7.05
C ILE A 48 0.63 -7.94 -7.93
N ALA A 49 0.06 -9.09 -8.29
CA ALA A 49 0.74 -10.15 -9.02
C ALA A 49 2.05 -10.59 -8.32
N ASN A 50 3.21 -10.31 -8.91
CA ASN A 50 4.52 -10.67 -8.36
C ASN A 50 5.26 -9.49 -7.72
N TYR A 51 4.58 -8.35 -7.56
CA TYR A 51 5.15 -7.15 -6.97
C TYR A 51 4.38 -6.73 -5.71
N ILE A 52 5.06 -6.00 -4.83
CA ILE A 52 4.44 -5.33 -3.68
C ILE A 52 4.45 -3.85 -3.99
N ALA A 53 3.27 -3.25 -4.18
CA ALA A 53 3.16 -1.82 -4.40
C ALA A 53 3.04 -1.10 -3.06
N ASP A 54 3.96 -0.18 -2.78
CA ASP A 54 3.98 0.59 -1.53
C ASP A 54 2.74 1.47 -1.38
N PHE A 55 2.29 2.12 -2.48
CA PHE A 55 1.06 2.90 -2.55
C PHE A 55 0.31 2.61 -3.84
N SER A 56 -0.97 2.26 -3.74
CA SER A 56 -1.82 2.00 -4.89
C SER A 56 -3.19 2.64 -4.69
N LYS A 57 -3.69 3.35 -5.71
CA LYS A 57 -5.06 3.85 -5.71
C LYS A 57 -6.02 2.66 -5.68
N ARG A 58 -6.96 2.68 -4.73
CA ARG A 58 -8.13 1.81 -4.74
C ARG A 58 -9.09 2.37 -5.79
N ILE A 59 -9.06 1.76 -6.97
CA ILE A 59 -10.10 1.88 -8.00
C ILE A 59 -11.30 1.06 -7.54
#